data_AF-A0A355EP47-F1
#
_entry.id   AF-A0A355EP47-F1
#
_cell.length_a   1.000
_cell.length_b   1.000
_cell.length_c   1.000
_cell.angle_alpha   90.00
_cell.angle_beta   90.00
_cell.angle_gamma   90.00
#
_symmetry.space_group_name_H-M   'P 1'
#
loop_
_entity.id
_entity.type
_entity.pdbx_description
1 polymer ?
#
loop_
_entity_poly.entity_id
_entity_poly.type
_entity_poly.pdbx_seq_one_letter_code
_entity_poly.pdbx_strand_id
1 'polypeptide(L)'
;MGRQGAKKTGKTSPKAPSSTNWRKSPVRERRHFQSISICNQRAFRIEYCVMNKVLIIDDEKNIIDSLSVILEDEGFCVLKASDGKQGLAIFESEAPDVVLLDVWMPELDGIQVLKEIRTRKDDAKVVVISGHGTISTAVEAVKMGAYDFLEKPLSIDKVLEVVSRSIGAGAKRDPDVAHFRLEVSPGLTRTKQKTIGKSTVVYGVGLHSGVKTGMILLPMPENTGIVFETIPDGERIPAYIDYVFSVGYASSVKGRNSVVRTIEHLLSACHMYGITNLLVKVSEEIPIFDGSAIEICEKIDEAGTVEQADGIEPLVITEKVELGNLSNGKYLAVEPWDGFEIDYLLEQQKPIGTQQYLFRGSLKDYVSDIAPARTFGFLKDFEQLAKMGLGTGGRINNFIILSEDGVLNTKLRFEDEFVRHKVLDLIGDIYLLNRPIIGKITARQTGHVENIALVKELKKRFL
;
A
#
# COMPACT_ATOMS: atom_id res chain seq x y z
N MET A 1 -5.57 -13.79 86.79
CA MET A 1 -5.29 -13.49 85.37
C MET A 1 -6.62 -13.14 84.70
N GLY A 2 -6.80 -11.86 84.29
CA GLY A 2 -8.09 -11.24 83.89
C GLY A 2 -8.64 -11.73 82.54
N ARG A 3 -9.97 -11.79 82.28
CA ARG A 3 -10.99 -10.70 82.14
C ARG A 3 -10.61 -9.74 80.99
N GLN A 4 -11.39 -9.42 79.94
CA GLN A 4 -12.84 -9.28 79.60
C GLN A 4 -12.95 -9.37 78.04
N GLY A 5 -14.07 -9.51 77.32
CA GLY A 5 -15.51 -9.56 77.58
C GLY A 5 -16.29 -9.09 76.33
N ALA A 6 -17.41 -9.79 76.01
CA ALA A 6 -18.69 -9.29 75.43
C ALA A 6 -18.71 -8.52 74.06
N LYS A 7 -19.73 -8.52 73.18
CA LYS A 7 -21.13 -9.02 73.13
C LYS A 7 -21.67 -8.84 71.69
N LYS A 8 -22.42 -9.85 71.21
CA LYS A 8 -23.77 -9.85 70.59
C LYS A 8 -24.20 -8.92 69.41
N THR A 9 -24.66 -9.63 68.35
CA THR A 9 -25.97 -9.58 67.63
C THR A 9 -26.37 -8.40 66.73
N GLY A 10 -26.51 -8.69 65.42
CA GLY A 10 -27.80 -8.82 64.70
C GLY A 10 -28.45 -7.61 64.02
N LYS A 11 -29.18 -7.91 62.91
CA LYS A 11 -30.29 -7.20 62.23
C LYS A 11 -29.97 -6.38 60.96
N THR A 12 -30.42 -6.85 59.79
CA THR A 12 -31.68 -6.58 59.01
C THR A 12 -31.64 -5.32 58.13
N SER A 13 -32.06 -5.50 56.87
CA SER A 13 -32.32 -4.52 55.81
C SER A 13 -33.24 -3.35 56.25
N PRO A 14 -33.20 -2.20 55.55
CA PRO A 14 -34.43 -1.73 54.91
C PRO A 14 -34.28 -0.92 53.60
N LYS A 15 -35.47 -0.66 53.03
CA LYS A 15 -35.90 -0.03 51.76
C LYS A 15 -35.62 1.49 51.62
N ALA A 16 -35.80 1.96 50.37
CA ALA A 16 -35.79 3.35 49.87
C ALA A 16 -36.88 4.31 50.44
N PRO A 17 -36.69 5.63 50.22
CA PRO A 17 -37.74 6.52 49.68
C PRO A 17 -37.18 7.54 48.64
N SER A 18 -37.77 7.74 47.45
CA SER A 18 -38.87 8.66 47.04
C SER A 18 -38.51 10.14 46.77
N SER A 19 -39.00 10.62 45.61
CA SER A 19 -38.90 11.90 44.90
C SER A 19 -39.41 13.19 45.58
N THR A 20 -38.87 14.39 45.21
CA THR A 20 -39.64 15.60 44.81
C THR A 20 -38.80 16.81 44.29
N ASN A 21 -39.06 17.18 43.03
CA ASN A 21 -39.20 18.47 42.28
C ASN A 21 -38.81 19.90 42.80
N TRP A 22 -38.10 20.64 41.90
CA TRP A 22 -38.20 22.03 41.35
C TRP A 22 -38.51 23.28 42.21
N ARG A 23 -37.68 24.36 42.08
CA ARG A 23 -37.99 25.66 41.41
C ARG A 23 -36.90 26.78 41.53
N LYS A 24 -36.56 27.36 40.36
CA LYS A 24 -36.35 28.79 39.96
C LYS A 24 -35.16 29.67 40.46
N SER A 25 -34.22 29.89 39.51
CA SER A 25 -33.51 31.10 38.98
C SER A 25 -33.34 32.41 39.80
N PRO A 26 -32.29 33.24 39.55
CA PRO A 26 -32.30 34.13 38.38
C PRO A 26 -30.97 34.34 37.61
N VAL A 27 -31.18 34.80 36.39
CA VAL A 27 -30.28 35.20 35.31
C VAL A 27 -29.59 36.54 35.60
N ARG A 28 -28.34 36.72 35.14
CA ARG A 28 -27.81 38.04 34.73
C ARG A 28 -26.85 37.94 33.55
N GLU A 29 -27.02 38.92 32.66
CA GLU A 29 -26.60 39.12 31.25
C GLU A 29 -25.09 39.20 30.97
N ARG A 30 -24.58 38.61 29.88
CA ARG A 30 -24.44 39.08 28.47
C ARG A 30 -23.62 40.37 28.24
N ARG A 31 -22.45 40.22 27.61
CA ARG A 31 -21.87 41.04 26.50
C ARG A 31 -20.88 40.15 25.74
N HIS A 32 -20.67 40.15 24.43
CA HIS A 32 -21.27 40.77 23.25
C HIS A 32 -20.84 39.85 22.08
N PHE A 33 -21.78 39.19 21.40
CA PHE A 33 -21.55 38.57 20.08
C PHE A 33 -22.40 39.37 19.10
N GLN A 34 -21.75 40.07 18.17
CA GLN A 34 -22.41 40.64 17.00
C GLN A 34 -21.95 39.89 15.76
N SER A 35 -22.93 39.20 15.15
CA SER A 35 -23.14 38.96 13.72
C SER A 35 -21.96 38.57 12.83
N ILE A 36 -22.05 37.41 12.18
CA ILE A 36 -22.04 37.33 10.71
C ILE A 36 -22.93 36.16 10.26
N SER A 37 -23.89 36.56 9.41
CA SER A 37 -24.66 35.88 8.38
C SER A 37 -24.68 34.36 8.26
N ILE A 38 -25.91 33.84 8.23
CA ILE A 38 -26.35 32.65 7.49
C ILE A 38 -25.95 32.79 6.00
N CYS A 39 -25.70 31.64 5.36
CA CYS A 39 -25.63 31.37 3.91
C CYS A 39 -24.21 31.09 3.37
N ASN A 40 -23.82 29.81 3.34
CA ASN A 40 -23.94 29.03 2.10
C ASN A 40 -23.66 27.55 2.40
N GLN A 41 -24.70 26.72 2.30
CA GLN A 41 -24.53 25.30 2.02
C GLN A 41 -23.91 25.16 0.62
N ARG A 42 -22.59 25.29 0.51
CA ARG A 42 -21.89 24.62 -0.58
C ARG A 42 -21.75 23.17 -0.14
N ALA A 43 -22.70 22.36 -0.61
CA ALA A 43 -22.46 20.94 -0.82
C ALA A 43 -21.11 20.83 -1.54
N PHE A 44 -20.07 20.48 -0.78
CA PHE A 44 -18.77 20.19 -1.34
C PHE A 44 -18.98 18.93 -2.18
N ARG A 45 -19.05 19.13 -3.50
CA ARG A 45 -18.99 18.04 -4.48
C ARG A 45 -17.68 17.31 -4.20
N ILE A 46 -17.84 16.08 -3.75
CA ILE A 46 -16.84 15.03 -3.77
C ILE A 46 -16.29 15.02 -5.20
N GLU A 47 -15.06 15.48 -5.41
CA GLU A 47 -14.31 15.08 -6.59
C GLU A 47 -14.07 13.58 -6.41
N TYR A 48 -14.90 12.80 -7.12
CA TYR A 48 -14.75 11.37 -7.25
C TYR A 48 -13.27 11.08 -7.52
N CYS A 49 -12.68 10.15 -6.77
CA CYS A 49 -11.46 9.49 -7.22
C CYS A 49 -11.85 8.74 -8.50
N VAL A 50 -11.70 9.40 -9.65
CA VAL A 50 -12.05 8.80 -10.94
C VAL A 50 -11.02 7.72 -11.18
N MET A 51 -11.46 6.47 -11.10
CA MET A 51 -10.63 5.32 -11.40
C MET A 51 -10.34 5.39 -12.91
N ASN A 52 -9.10 5.73 -13.27
CA ASN A 52 -8.73 5.94 -14.67
C ASN A 52 -8.97 4.65 -15.46
N LYS A 53 -9.60 4.78 -16.62
CA LYS A 53 -9.98 3.66 -17.47
C LYS A 53 -8.85 3.34 -18.45
N VAL A 54 -8.36 2.10 -18.42
CA VAL A 54 -7.34 1.61 -19.35
C VAL A 54 -7.97 0.55 -20.24
N LEU A 55 -8.00 0.78 -21.55
CA LEU A 55 -8.45 -0.20 -22.53
C LEU A 55 -7.27 -0.98 -23.10
N ILE A 56 -7.29 -2.31 -22.97
CA ILE A 56 -6.30 -3.20 -23.57
C ILE A 56 -6.92 -3.83 -24.82
N ILE A 57 -6.22 -3.71 -25.95
CA ILE A 57 -6.61 -4.28 -27.24
C ILE A 57 -5.44 -5.14 -27.74
N ASP A 58 -5.59 -6.46 -27.65
CA ASP A 58 -4.57 -7.45 -28.05
C ASP A 58 -5.27 -8.77 -28.41
N ASP A 59 -4.87 -9.47 -29.48
CA ASP A 59 -5.50 -10.74 -29.87
C ASP A 59 -5.01 -11.92 -29.03
N GLU A 60 -3.91 -11.76 -28.30
CA GLU A 60 -3.40 -12.73 -27.35
C GLU A 60 -4.09 -12.60 -26.00
N LYS A 61 -5.08 -13.47 -25.75
CA LYS A 61 -5.81 -13.52 -24.47
C LYS A 61 -4.91 -13.52 -23.23
N ASN A 62 -3.77 -14.21 -23.30
CA ASN A 62 -2.81 -14.24 -22.19
C ASN A 62 -2.29 -12.84 -21.85
N ILE A 63 -1.99 -12.00 -22.83
CA ILE A 63 -1.49 -10.63 -22.60
C ILE A 63 -2.60 -9.77 -22.01
N ILE A 64 -3.82 -9.85 -22.55
CA ILE A 64 -4.99 -9.17 -21.96
C ILE A 64 -5.13 -9.54 -20.50
N ASP A 65 -5.24 -10.84 -20.19
CA ASP A 65 -5.51 -11.32 -18.85
C ASP A 65 -4.39 -10.90 -17.90
N SER A 66 -3.13 -10.95 -18.34
CA SER A 66 -2.00 -10.57 -17.49
C SER A 66 -1.98 -9.09 -17.19
N LEU A 67 -2.03 -8.25 -18.24
CA LEU A 67 -2.06 -6.81 -18.10
C LEU A 67 -3.28 -6.34 -17.32
N SER A 68 -4.42 -7.03 -17.46
CA SER A 68 -5.62 -6.70 -16.72
C SER A 68 -5.45 -6.90 -15.24
N VAL A 69 -4.95 -8.06 -14.80
CA VAL A 69 -4.71 -8.32 -13.37
C VAL A 69 -3.80 -7.24 -12.80
N ILE A 70 -2.70 -6.94 -13.49
CA ILE A 70 -1.71 -5.97 -13.05
C ILE A 70 -2.26 -4.55 -12.95
N LEU A 71 -3.00 -4.11 -13.98
CA LEU A 71 -3.53 -2.76 -14.01
C LEU A 71 -4.73 -2.61 -13.06
N GLU A 72 -5.57 -3.64 -12.91
CA GLU A 72 -6.62 -3.69 -11.88
C GLU A 72 -6.00 -3.64 -10.47
N ASP A 73 -4.90 -4.37 -10.25
CA ASP A 73 -4.09 -4.34 -9.04
C ASP A 73 -3.34 -3.01 -8.86
N GLU A 74 -3.26 -2.12 -9.85
CA GLU A 74 -2.73 -0.76 -9.69
C GLU A 74 -3.87 0.27 -9.50
N GLY A 75 -5.10 -0.21 -9.37
CA GLY A 75 -6.28 0.62 -9.19
C GLY A 75 -6.80 1.25 -10.48
N PHE A 76 -6.47 0.71 -11.65
CA PHE A 76 -7.08 1.09 -12.92
C PHE A 76 -8.37 0.33 -13.17
N CYS A 77 -9.34 0.98 -13.82
CA CYS A 77 -10.50 0.29 -14.36
C CYS A 77 -10.13 -0.28 -15.73
N VAL A 78 -9.93 -1.60 -15.82
CA VAL A 78 -9.47 -2.23 -17.06
C VAL A 78 -10.65 -2.66 -17.94
N LEU A 79 -10.60 -2.23 -19.20
CA LEU A 79 -11.47 -2.66 -20.28
C LEU A 79 -10.67 -3.56 -21.23
N LYS A 80 -11.33 -4.58 -21.79
CA LYS A 80 -10.66 -5.66 -22.52
C LYS A 80 -11.27 -5.81 -23.92
N ALA A 81 -10.43 -5.86 -24.94
CA ALA A 81 -10.82 -6.18 -26.31
C ALA A 81 -9.84 -7.16 -26.94
N SER A 82 -10.36 -8.19 -27.60
CA SER A 82 -9.56 -9.23 -28.29
C SER A 82 -9.29 -8.92 -29.76
N ASP A 83 -9.84 -7.82 -30.28
CA ASP A 83 -9.63 -7.38 -31.66
C ASP A 83 -9.88 -5.87 -31.81
N GLY A 84 -9.42 -5.30 -32.94
CA GLY A 84 -9.52 -3.87 -33.21
C GLY A 84 -10.96 -3.36 -33.33
N LYS A 85 -11.93 -4.17 -33.80
CA LYS A 85 -13.34 -3.74 -33.94
C LYS A 85 -14.01 -3.63 -32.58
N GLN A 86 -13.82 -4.64 -31.74
CA GLN A 86 -14.27 -4.62 -30.35
C GLN A 86 -13.60 -3.47 -29.59
N GLY A 87 -12.30 -3.27 -29.81
CA GLY A 87 -11.54 -2.17 -29.21
C GLY A 87 -12.12 -0.80 -29.55
N LEU A 88 -12.44 -0.54 -30.82
CA LEU A 88 -13.08 0.71 -31.23
C LEU A 88 -14.49 0.88 -30.65
N ALA A 89 -15.29 -0.18 -30.61
CA ALA A 89 -16.62 -0.12 -30.02
C ALA A 89 -16.58 0.23 -28.53
N ILE A 90 -15.66 -0.38 -27.78
CA ILE A 90 -15.47 -0.09 -26.34
C ILE A 90 -14.90 1.33 -26.16
N PHE A 91 -13.94 1.73 -27.00
CA PHE A 91 -13.40 3.08 -26.98
C PHE A 91 -14.50 4.14 -27.13
N GLU A 92 -15.43 3.92 -28.07
CA GLU A 92 -16.58 4.79 -28.30
C GLU A 92 -17.57 4.84 -27.13
N SER A 93 -17.87 3.69 -26.52
CA SER A 93 -18.89 3.62 -25.47
C SER A 93 -18.36 4.05 -24.10
N GLU A 94 -17.09 3.77 -23.80
CA GLU A 94 -16.53 3.91 -22.45
C GLU A 94 -15.59 5.10 -22.28
N ALA A 95 -15.10 5.69 -23.38
CA ALA A 95 -14.16 6.81 -23.40
C ALA A 95 -12.96 6.61 -22.44
N PRO A 96 -12.06 5.64 -22.72
CA PRO A 96 -10.94 5.34 -21.85
C PRO A 96 -9.87 6.43 -21.85
N ASP A 97 -9.17 6.62 -20.72
CA ASP A 97 -8.09 7.60 -20.58
C ASP A 97 -6.80 7.14 -21.31
N VAL A 98 -6.56 5.82 -21.28
CA VAL A 98 -5.38 5.18 -21.87
C VAL A 98 -5.81 3.97 -22.69
N VAL A 99 -5.15 3.77 -23.84
CA VAL A 99 -5.32 2.58 -24.68
C VAL A 99 -3.98 1.89 -24.84
N LEU A 100 -3.86 0.64 -24.40
CA LEU A 100 -2.76 -0.26 -24.72
C LEU A 100 -3.14 -1.05 -25.96
N LEU A 101 -2.44 -0.85 -27.07
CA LEU A 101 -2.86 -1.32 -28.39
C LEU A 101 -1.79 -2.16 -29.06
N ASP A 102 -2.04 -3.44 -29.25
CA ASP A 102 -1.17 -4.30 -30.06
C ASP A 102 -1.19 -3.86 -31.54
N VAL A 103 -0.03 -3.89 -32.19
CA VAL A 103 0.12 -3.53 -33.62
C VAL A 103 -0.44 -4.60 -34.53
N TRP A 104 -0.23 -5.87 -34.22
CA TRP A 104 -0.38 -7.00 -35.14
C TRP A 104 -1.58 -7.86 -34.75
N MET A 105 -2.77 -7.35 -35.03
CA MET A 105 -4.02 -8.08 -34.80
C MET A 105 -4.68 -8.51 -36.13
N PRO A 106 -5.47 -9.60 -36.14
CA PRO A 106 -6.25 -10.01 -37.30
C PRO A 106 -7.31 -8.98 -37.71
N GLU A 107 -7.65 -8.96 -39.00
CA GLU A 107 -8.67 -8.11 -39.65
C GLU A 107 -8.41 -6.60 -39.61
N LEU A 108 -8.36 -6.00 -38.43
CA LEU A 108 -8.11 -4.57 -38.22
C LEU A 108 -6.88 -4.41 -37.33
N ASP A 109 -5.77 -4.01 -37.94
CA ASP A 109 -4.50 -3.89 -37.25
C ASP A 109 -4.46 -2.67 -36.30
N GLY A 110 -3.51 -2.67 -35.37
CA GLY A 110 -3.39 -1.61 -34.37
C GLY A 110 -3.09 -0.24 -34.95
N ILE A 111 -2.46 -0.16 -36.11
CA ILE A 111 -2.17 1.12 -36.76
C ILE A 111 -3.46 1.72 -37.34
N GLN A 112 -4.33 0.89 -37.91
CA GLN A 112 -5.65 1.30 -38.38
C GLN A 112 -6.52 1.76 -37.21
N VAL A 113 -6.53 1.03 -36.09
CA VAL A 113 -7.22 1.44 -34.85
C VAL A 113 -6.70 2.79 -34.34
N LEU A 114 -5.38 3.00 -34.28
CA LEU A 114 -4.77 4.27 -33.87
C LEU A 114 -5.23 5.43 -34.77
N LYS A 115 -5.24 5.24 -36.10
CA LYS A 115 -5.72 6.26 -37.04
C LYS A 115 -7.19 6.61 -36.80
N GLU A 116 -8.03 5.62 -36.57
CA GLU A 116 -9.45 5.82 -36.34
C GLU A 116 -9.69 6.61 -35.03
N ILE A 117 -8.99 6.27 -33.96
CA ILE A 117 -9.00 7.01 -32.68
C ILE A 117 -8.56 8.47 -32.90
N ARG A 118 -7.47 8.70 -33.65
CA ARG A 118 -6.92 10.05 -33.86
C ARG A 118 -7.75 10.93 -34.77
N THR A 119 -8.46 10.34 -35.73
CA THR A 119 -9.36 11.09 -36.64
C THR A 119 -10.52 11.75 -35.87
N ARG A 120 -10.87 11.22 -34.69
CA ARG A 120 -11.99 11.67 -33.86
C ARG A 120 -11.65 12.81 -32.90
N LYS A 121 -10.38 13.28 -32.88
CA LYS A 121 -9.88 14.33 -31.98
C LYS A 121 -10.13 14.04 -30.50
N ASP A 122 -9.85 12.81 -30.09
CA ASP A 122 -9.93 12.36 -28.70
C ASP A 122 -8.59 12.54 -27.97
N ASP A 123 -8.63 12.87 -26.67
CA ASP A 123 -7.46 13.15 -25.83
C ASP A 123 -6.79 11.89 -25.24
N ALA A 124 -7.38 10.71 -25.43
CA ALA A 124 -6.88 9.44 -24.92
C ALA A 124 -5.43 9.17 -25.35
N LYS A 125 -4.64 8.70 -24.38
CA LYS A 125 -3.24 8.36 -24.62
C LYS A 125 -3.14 6.93 -25.13
N VAL A 126 -2.82 6.79 -26.42
CA VAL A 126 -2.67 5.49 -27.06
C VAL A 126 -1.20 5.08 -27.00
N VAL A 127 -0.91 3.99 -26.30
CA VAL A 127 0.41 3.37 -26.17
C VAL A 127 0.41 2.12 -27.04
N VAL A 128 1.34 2.07 -27.97
CA VAL A 128 1.41 0.98 -28.94
C VAL A 128 2.31 -0.14 -28.42
N ILE A 129 1.86 -1.39 -28.52
CA ILE A 129 2.59 -2.60 -28.14
C ILE A 129 2.97 -3.38 -29.41
N SER A 130 4.24 -3.78 -29.57
CA SER A 130 4.67 -4.57 -30.74
C SER A 130 5.75 -5.59 -30.41
N GLY A 131 5.66 -6.78 -31.01
CA GLY A 131 6.71 -7.80 -30.97
C GLY A 131 7.81 -7.69 -32.02
N HIS A 132 7.75 -6.69 -32.92
CA HIS A 132 8.83 -6.37 -33.86
C HIS A 132 9.34 -4.95 -33.57
N GLY A 133 10.08 -4.80 -32.47
CA GLY A 133 10.60 -3.53 -31.96
C GLY A 133 11.77 -2.95 -32.77
N THR A 134 11.58 -2.71 -34.05
CA THR A 134 12.54 -1.87 -34.79
C THR A 134 12.30 -0.40 -34.45
N ILE A 135 13.38 0.38 -34.35
CA ILE A 135 13.33 1.84 -34.12
C ILE A 135 12.40 2.53 -35.14
N SER A 136 12.33 2.01 -36.37
CA SER A 136 11.46 2.55 -37.42
C SER A 136 9.97 2.48 -37.07
N THR A 137 9.51 1.35 -36.51
CA THR A 137 8.10 1.12 -36.18
C THR A 137 7.65 1.98 -35.00
N ALA A 138 8.51 2.13 -33.99
CA ALA A 138 8.25 3.02 -32.85
C ALA A 138 8.16 4.49 -33.31
N VAL A 139 9.08 4.94 -34.18
CA VAL A 139 9.07 6.30 -34.72
C VAL A 139 7.83 6.56 -35.57
N GLU A 140 7.38 5.57 -36.36
CA GLU A 140 6.18 5.70 -37.19
C GLU A 140 4.91 5.79 -36.34
N ALA A 141 4.76 4.94 -35.31
CA ALA A 141 3.64 4.98 -34.38
C ALA A 141 3.52 6.35 -33.69
N VAL A 142 4.63 6.91 -33.21
CA VAL A 142 4.66 8.25 -32.58
C VAL A 142 4.29 9.34 -33.59
N LYS A 143 4.80 9.28 -34.83
CA LYS A 143 4.41 10.22 -35.90
C LYS A 143 2.92 10.18 -36.24
N MET A 144 2.27 9.03 -36.05
CA MET A 144 0.83 8.85 -36.24
C MET A 144 0.01 9.27 -35.01
N GLY A 145 0.65 9.79 -33.97
CA GLY A 145 0.00 10.33 -32.77
C GLY A 145 -0.12 9.34 -31.61
N ALA A 146 0.62 8.22 -31.63
CA ALA A 146 0.79 7.42 -30.40
C ALA A 146 1.48 8.27 -29.32
N TYR A 147 1.07 8.07 -28.07
CA TYR A 147 1.66 8.72 -26.91
C TYR A 147 3.04 8.15 -26.58
N ASP A 148 3.16 6.82 -26.61
CA ASP A 148 4.42 6.11 -26.38
C ASP A 148 4.37 4.70 -27.03
N PHE A 149 5.45 3.94 -26.89
CA PHE A 149 5.61 2.61 -27.47
C PHE A 149 6.22 1.62 -26.47
N LEU A 150 5.75 0.37 -26.51
CA LEU A 150 6.23 -0.75 -25.71
C LEU A 150 6.60 -1.93 -26.62
N GLU A 151 7.77 -2.51 -26.37
CA GLU A 151 8.26 -3.67 -27.09
C GLU A 151 7.90 -4.97 -26.34
N LYS A 152 7.35 -5.97 -27.03
CA LYS A 152 7.19 -7.32 -26.49
C LYS A 152 8.58 -8.03 -26.52
N PRO A 153 8.96 -8.80 -25.48
CA PRO A 153 8.16 -9.17 -24.31
C PRO A 153 7.97 -7.98 -23.34
N LEU A 154 6.72 -7.80 -22.90
CA LEU A 154 6.34 -6.66 -22.06
C LEU A 154 6.99 -6.77 -20.67
N SER A 155 7.68 -5.70 -20.29
CA SER A 155 8.10 -5.48 -18.90
C SER A 155 7.02 -4.72 -18.17
N ILE A 156 6.58 -5.26 -17.03
CA ILE A 156 5.53 -4.66 -16.20
C ILE A 156 5.90 -3.26 -15.74
N ASP A 157 7.15 -3.07 -15.32
CA ASP A 157 7.66 -1.75 -14.92
C ASP A 157 7.50 -0.71 -16.03
N LYS A 158 7.81 -1.08 -17.28
CA LYS A 158 7.67 -0.19 -18.43
C LYS A 158 6.21 0.09 -18.74
N VAL A 159 5.34 -0.92 -18.67
CA VAL A 159 3.89 -0.74 -18.87
C VAL A 159 3.35 0.25 -17.85
N LEU A 160 3.60 0.01 -16.56
CA LEU A 160 3.11 0.86 -15.47
C LEU A 160 3.69 2.26 -15.53
N GLU A 161 4.98 2.41 -15.85
CA GLU A 161 5.59 3.72 -16.08
C GLU A 161 4.90 4.50 -17.19
N VAL A 162 4.68 3.87 -18.34
CA VAL A 162 4.05 4.54 -19.47
C VAL A 162 2.59 4.88 -19.17
N VAL A 163 1.83 3.95 -18.58
CA VAL A 163 0.42 4.17 -18.21
C VAL A 163 0.31 5.28 -17.16
N SER A 164 1.08 5.24 -16.07
CA SER A 164 1.06 6.27 -15.03
C SER A 164 1.49 7.65 -15.54
N ARG A 165 2.49 7.72 -16.44
CA ARG A 165 2.86 8.97 -17.11
C ARG A 165 1.74 9.52 -17.97
N SER A 166 1.03 8.64 -18.69
CA SER A 166 0.00 9.02 -19.65
C SER A 166 -1.23 9.67 -19.00
N ILE A 167 -1.53 9.28 -17.76
CA ILE A 167 -2.68 9.76 -16.97
C ILE A 167 -2.39 11.09 -16.24
N GLY A 168 -1.16 11.62 -16.35
CA GLY A 168 -0.79 12.87 -15.68
C GLY A 168 -0.47 12.73 -14.19
N ALA A 169 -0.31 11.51 -13.69
CA ALA A 169 0.33 11.27 -12.39
C ALA A 169 1.82 11.70 -12.39
N GLY A 170 2.37 11.96 -13.58
CA GLY A 170 3.62 12.69 -13.79
C GLY A 170 3.51 14.20 -13.53
N ALA A 171 2.94 14.62 -12.40
CA ALA A 171 3.40 15.87 -11.83
C ALA A 171 4.91 15.70 -11.64
N LYS A 172 5.70 16.55 -12.30
CA LYS A 172 7.08 16.84 -11.88
C LYS A 172 7.03 17.33 -10.43
N ARG A 173 6.84 16.42 -9.49
CA ARG A 173 7.22 16.67 -8.11
C ARG A 173 8.72 16.52 -8.17
N ASP A 174 9.36 17.68 -8.07
CA ASP A 174 10.75 17.80 -7.68
C ASP A 174 10.72 17.82 -6.15
N PRO A 175 10.70 16.66 -5.46
CA PRO A 175 11.07 16.70 -4.06
C PRO A 175 12.55 17.01 -4.06
N ASP A 176 12.90 18.15 -3.51
CA ASP A 176 14.27 18.41 -3.10
C ASP A 176 14.60 17.39 -1.99
N VAL A 177 15.01 16.19 -2.40
CA VAL A 177 15.27 15.04 -1.53
C VAL A 177 16.34 15.38 -0.50
N ALA A 178 17.25 16.31 -0.84
CA ALA A 178 18.26 16.84 0.07
C ALA A 178 17.66 17.57 1.29
N HIS A 179 16.37 17.90 1.25
CA HIS A 179 15.65 18.64 2.28
C HIS A 179 14.41 17.92 2.83
N PHE A 180 14.15 16.65 2.46
CA PHE A 180 13.10 15.88 3.14
C PHE A 180 13.47 15.78 4.63
N ARG A 181 12.66 16.44 5.45
CA ARG A 181 12.65 16.30 6.90
C ARG A 181 11.24 15.94 7.28
N LEU A 182 11.09 14.97 8.17
CA LEU A 182 9.79 14.74 8.77
C LEU A 182 9.32 16.03 9.42
N GLU A 183 8.14 16.50 9.02
CA GLU A 183 7.44 17.55 9.76
C GLU A 183 7.04 16.97 11.11
N VAL A 184 7.84 17.29 12.12
CA VAL A 184 7.51 17.05 13.51
C VAL A 184 6.66 18.22 13.99
N SER A 185 5.35 18.00 13.99
CA SER A 185 4.44 18.90 14.69
C SER A 185 4.83 18.97 16.17
N PRO A 186 4.83 20.15 16.81
CA PRO A 186 5.13 20.29 18.21
C PRO A 186 3.94 19.83 19.08
N GLY A 187 3.60 18.54 19.03
CA GLY A 187 2.58 17.92 19.87
C GLY A 187 3.04 17.66 21.31
N LEU A 188 2.08 17.60 22.24
CA LEU A 188 2.29 17.47 23.70
C LEU A 188 2.60 16.04 24.18
N THR A 189 2.40 15.01 23.35
CA THR A 189 2.67 13.60 23.70
C THR A 189 3.58 12.98 22.64
N ARG A 190 4.84 12.73 22.98
CA ARG A 190 5.83 12.21 22.03
C ARG A 190 6.35 10.85 22.49
N THR A 191 6.39 9.90 21.56
CA THR A 191 7.19 8.68 21.72
C THR A 191 8.63 8.98 21.35
N LYS A 192 9.63 8.34 21.98
CA LYS A 192 11.03 8.56 21.62
C LYS A 192 11.28 8.08 20.19
N GLN A 193 12.00 8.88 19.41
CA GLN A 193 12.52 8.41 18.12
C GLN A 193 13.54 7.29 18.35
N LYS A 194 13.71 6.43 17.34
CA LYS A 194 14.59 5.27 17.43
C LYS A 194 15.30 5.02 16.10
N THR A 195 16.54 4.57 16.20
CA THR A 195 17.33 4.08 15.08
C THR A 195 18.02 2.76 15.46
N ILE A 196 18.72 2.11 14.54
CA ILE A 196 19.51 0.91 14.84
C ILE A 196 20.81 1.28 15.58
N GLY A 197 21.40 0.36 16.34
CA GLY A 197 22.61 0.64 17.13
C GLY A 197 23.90 0.55 16.31
N LYS A 198 23.92 -0.32 15.31
CA LYS A 198 25.08 -0.55 14.43
C LYS A 198 24.63 -0.72 13.00
N SER A 199 25.47 -0.33 12.05
CA SER A 199 25.24 -0.63 10.64
C SER A 199 25.19 -2.14 10.42
N THR A 200 24.23 -2.61 9.63
CA THR A 200 24.14 -4.03 9.24
C THR A 200 24.07 -4.17 7.73
N VAL A 201 24.61 -5.25 7.21
CA VAL A 201 24.61 -5.57 5.79
C VAL A 201 23.87 -6.88 5.60
N VAL A 202 22.97 -6.89 4.64
CA VAL A 202 22.14 -8.06 4.34
C VAL A 202 22.21 -8.36 2.85
N TYR A 203 22.32 -9.64 2.50
CA TYR A 203 22.36 -10.11 1.12
C TYR A 203 21.22 -11.09 0.88
N GLY A 204 20.64 -11.06 -0.30
CA GLY A 204 19.60 -11.99 -0.70
C GLY A 204 19.30 -11.91 -2.20
N VAL A 205 18.06 -12.20 -2.56
CA VAL A 205 17.56 -12.17 -3.94
C VAL A 205 16.27 -11.35 -3.93
N GLY A 206 16.07 -10.50 -4.92
CA GLY A 206 14.79 -9.80 -5.10
C GLY A 206 13.70 -10.79 -5.55
N LEU A 207 12.47 -10.65 -5.08
CA LEU A 207 11.36 -11.54 -5.42
C LEU A 207 11.01 -11.46 -6.91
N HIS A 208 10.88 -10.22 -7.40
CA HIS A 208 10.37 -9.94 -8.72
C HIS A 208 11.48 -9.94 -9.76
N SER A 209 12.62 -9.30 -9.46
CA SER A 209 13.76 -9.22 -10.38
C SER A 209 14.54 -10.54 -10.50
N GLY A 210 14.53 -11.39 -9.45
CA GLY A 210 15.36 -12.58 -9.37
C GLY A 210 16.87 -12.30 -9.31
N VAL A 211 17.26 -11.03 -9.22
CA VAL A 211 18.65 -10.58 -9.16
C VAL A 211 19.15 -10.68 -7.71
N LYS A 212 20.42 -11.07 -7.53
CA LYS A 212 21.09 -10.97 -6.23
C LYS A 212 21.13 -9.51 -5.82
N THR A 213 20.46 -9.19 -4.72
CA THR A 213 20.40 -7.85 -4.16
C THR A 213 21.00 -7.86 -2.76
N GLY A 214 21.42 -6.69 -2.31
CA GLY A 214 21.86 -6.48 -0.94
C GLY A 214 21.32 -5.17 -0.43
N MET A 215 21.08 -5.10 0.87
CA MET A 215 20.75 -3.86 1.54
C MET A 215 21.71 -3.57 2.69
N ILE A 216 22.05 -2.30 2.87
CA ILE A 216 22.84 -1.82 4.01
C ILE A 216 21.92 -0.93 4.84
N LEU A 217 21.72 -1.32 6.09
CA LEU A 217 20.97 -0.52 7.06
C LEU A 217 21.95 0.32 7.86
N LEU A 218 21.70 1.63 7.92
CA LEU A 218 22.56 2.59 8.58
C LEU A 218 21.75 3.43 9.58
N PRO A 219 22.27 3.65 10.80
CA PRO A 219 21.62 4.53 11.75
C PRO A 219 21.58 5.96 11.22
N MET A 220 20.49 6.67 11.52
CA MET A 220 20.30 8.05 11.07
C MET A 220 19.98 8.99 12.24
N PRO A 221 20.39 10.27 12.14
CA PRO A 221 19.98 11.30 13.09
C PRO A 221 18.47 11.44 13.20
N GLU A 222 18.03 12.07 14.28
CA GLU A 222 16.62 12.43 14.51
C GLU A 222 16.03 13.18 13.31
N ASN A 223 14.73 13.00 13.10
CA ASN A 223 13.93 13.70 12.07
C ASN A 223 14.31 13.38 10.62
N THR A 224 15.11 12.35 10.40
CA THR A 224 15.46 11.87 9.06
C THR A 224 14.30 11.11 8.43
N GLY A 225 13.61 10.28 9.22
CA GLY A 225 12.69 9.28 8.67
C GLY A 225 13.42 8.03 8.15
N ILE A 226 12.63 7.13 7.58
CA ILE A 226 13.13 6.02 6.76
C ILE A 226 13.40 6.52 5.33
N VAL A 227 14.64 6.39 4.87
CA VAL A 227 15.10 6.86 3.55
C VAL A 227 15.85 5.75 2.83
N PHE A 228 15.50 5.49 1.58
CA PHE A 228 16.28 4.64 0.70
C PHE A 228 17.37 5.45 0.00
N GLU A 229 18.53 4.85 -0.24
CA GLU A 229 19.58 5.41 -1.11
C GLU A 229 19.98 4.36 -2.13
N THR A 230 19.81 4.66 -3.41
CA THR A 230 20.11 3.73 -4.49
C THR A 230 21.62 3.64 -4.71
N ILE A 231 22.17 2.43 -4.69
CA ILE A 231 23.62 2.19 -4.85
C ILE A 231 24.15 2.63 -6.23
N PRO A 232 23.43 2.44 -7.36
CA PRO A 232 23.93 2.81 -8.68
C PRO A 232 24.23 4.30 -8.88
N ASP A 233 23.40 5.18 -8.32
CA ASP A 233 23.44 6.63 -8.58
C ASP A 233 23.48 7.51 -7.31
N GLY A 234 23.34 6.91 -6.12
CA GLY A 234 23.31 7.62 -4.84
C GLY A 234 22.04 8.44 -4.61
N GLU A 235 21.00 8.25 -5.43
CA GLU A 235 19.73 8.97 -5.27
C GLU A 235 19.03 8.54 -3.98
N ARG A 236 18.49 9.51 -3.24
CA ARG A 236 17.72 9.24 -2.03
C ARG A 236 16.22 9.27 -2.31
N ILE A 237 15.47 8.38 -1.68
CA ILE A 237 14.03 8.28 -1.87
C ILE A 237 13.41 8.04 -0.48
N PRO A 238 12.69 9.03 0.10
CA PRO A 238 11.98 8.83 1.35
C PRO A 238 10.94 7.71 1.24
N ALA A 239 10.85 6.86 2.26
CA ALA A 239 9.76 5.90 2.41
C ALA A 239 8.50 6.64 2.89
N TYR A 240 7.91 7.42 1.99
CA TYR A 240 6.78 8.29 2.31
C TYR A 240 5.73 8.23 1.21
N ILE A 241 4.46 8.38 1.59
CA ILE A 241 3.31 8.20 0.70
C ILE A 241 3.37 9.02 -0.60
N ASP A 242 4.01 10.19 -0.58
CA ASP A 242 4.15 11.04 -1.78
C ASP A 242 5.08 10.47 -2.85
N TYR A 243 5.92 9.50 -2.50
CA TYR A 243 6.89 8.86 -3.38
C TYR A 243 6.42 7.49 -3.87
N VAL A 244 5.28 7.01 -3.38
CA VAL A 244 4.70 5.74 -3.82
C VAL A 244 4.27 5.85 -5.28
N PHE A 245 4.76 4.95 -6.11
CA PHE A 245 4.56 4.98 -7.56
C PHE A 245 3.87 3.73 -8.13
N SER A 246 4.05 2.56 -7.50
CA SER A 246 3.42 1.30 -7.92
C SER A 246 3.03 0.48 -6.69
N VAL A 247 1.88 -0.19 -6.78
CA VAL A 247 1.21 -0.93 -5.70
C VAL A 247 0.63 -2.29 -6.15
N GLY A 248 0.91 -2.74 -7.37
CA GLY A 248 0.28 -3.90 -7.99
C GLY A 248 0.55 -5.21 -7.27
N TYR A 249 1.82 -5.51 -7.00
CA TYR A 249 2.24 -6.71 -6.27
C TYR A 249 3.05 -6.43 -5.00
N ALA A 250 3.50 -5.19 -4.85
CA ALA A 250 4.39 -4.73 -3.81
C ALA A 250 4.32 -3.21 -3.72
N SER A 251 4.55 -2.65 -2.53
CA SER A 251 4.70 -1.22 -2.35
C SER A 251 6.07 -0.77 -2.85
N SER A 252 6.09 0.20 -3.76
CA SER A 252 7.32 0.70 -4.38
C SER A 252 7.37 2.22 -4.36
N VAL A 253 8.56 2.78 -4.09
CA VAL A 253 8.82 4.22 -4.11
C VAL A 253 9.71 4.60 -5.29
N LYS A 254 9.45 5.77 -5.89
CA LYS A 254 10.19 6.28 -7.05
C LYS A 254 10.77 7.66 -6.75
N GLY A 255 12.06 7.81 -7.03
CA GLY A 255 12.77 9.07 -7.10
C GLY A 255 12.69 9.67 -8.50
N ARG A 256 13.67 10.51 -8.84
CA ARG A 256 13.77 11.12 -10.17
C ARG A 256 14.20 10.11 -11.23
N ASN A 257 15.21 9.29 -10.91
CA ASN A 257 15.82 8.35 -11.83
C ASN A 257 15.78 6.91 -11.32
N SER A 258 15.57 6.73 -10.01
CA SER A 258 15.64 5.45 -9.33
C SER A 258 14.30 4.99 -8.75
N VAL A 259 14.18 3.68 -8.56
CA VAL A 259 13.01 3.02 -7.94
C VAL A 259 13.50 2.02 -6.90
N VAL A 260 12.78 1.92 -5.79
CA VAL A 260 12.96 0.86 -4.80
C VAL A 260 11.65 0.11 -4.61
N ARG A 261 11.70 -1.21 -4.82
CA ARG A 261 10.55 -2.12 -4.80
C ARG A 261 10.52 -3.00 -3.55
N THR A 262 9.32 -3.49 -3.23
CA THR A 262 9.08 -4.52 -2.19
C THR A 262 9.49 -4.05 -0.80
N ILE A 263 9.08 -2.83 -0.44
CA ILE A 263 9.50 -2.17 0.80
C ILE A 263 8.66 -2.59 2.01
N GLU A 264 7.48 -3.16 1.78
CA GLU A 264 6.44 -3.46 2.78
C GLU A 264 6.95 -4.32 3.93
N HIS A 265 7.70 -5.40 3.70
CA HIS A 265 8.19 -6.26 4.79
C HIS A 265 9.21 -5.54 5.67
N LEU A 266 10.10 -4.74 5.06
CA LEU A 266 11.07 -3.94 5.79
C LEU A 266 10.38 -2.86 6.60
N LEU A 267 9.41 -2.15 6.01
CA LEU A 267 8.65 -1.12 6.70
C LEU A 267 7.78 -1.71 7.83
N SER A 268 7.26 -2.93 7.63
CA SER A 268 6.51 -3.66 8.65
C SER A 268 7.37 -3.92 9.89
N ALA A 269 8.59 -4.43 9.68
CA ALA A 269 9.54 -4.63 10.76
C ALA A 269 9.95 -3.30 11.41
N CYS A 270 10.28 -2.28 10.62
CA CYS A 270 10.63 -0.95 11.13
C CYS A 270 9.52 -0.36 12.01
N HIS A 271 8.26 -0.47 11.59
CA HIS A 271 7.11 0.01 12.35
C HIS A 271 7.03 -0.66 13.72
N MET A 272 7.09 -2.00 13.74
CA MET A 272 6.89 -2.77 14.98
C MET A 272 8.06 -2.67 15.94
N TYR A 273 9.28 -2.50 15.43
CA TYR A 273 10.45 -2.15 16.25
C TYR A 273 10.45 -0.68 16.69
N GLY A 274 9.58 0.15 16.12
CA GLY A 274 9.50 1.59 16.36
C GLY A 274 10.67 2.38 15.77
N ILE A 275 11.35 1.85 14.74
CA ILE A 275 12.46 2.52 14.06
C ILE A 275 11.89 3.68 13.26
N THR A 276 12.26 4.91 13.63
CA THR A 276 11.81 6.14 12.96
C THR A 276 12.86 6.70 12.02
N ASN A 277 14.14 6.43 12.26
CA ASN A 277 15.24 7.00 11.47
C ASN A 277 16.15 5.88 10.96
N LEU A 278 16.24 5.73 9.64
CA LEU A 278 17.02 4.68 9.02
C LEU A 278 17.40 5.06 7.60
N LEU A 279 18.65 4.82 7.23
CA LEU A 279 19.08 4.87 5.84
C LEU A 279 19.25 3.44 5.34
N VAL A 280 18.57 3.14 4.24
CA VAL A 280 18.56 1.82 3.60
C VAL A 280 19.23 1.96 2.24
N LYS A 281 20.50 1.55 2.12
CA LYS A 281 21.15 1.52 0.82
C LYS A 281 20.78 0.24 0.09
N VAL A 282 20.27 0.32 -1.12
CA VAL A 282 19.80 -0.83 -1.91
C VAL A 282 19.98 -0.55 -3.40
N SER A 283 19.99 -1.55 -4.26
CA SER A 283 20.02 -1.31 -5.71
C SER A 283 18.65 -0.91 -6.25
N GLU A 284 17.73 -1.87 -6.42
CA GLU A 284 16.40 -1.61 -7.00
C GLU A 284 15.26 -2.32 -6.26
N GLU A 285 15.57 -3.36 -5.48
CA GLU A 285 14.59 -4.20 -4.80
C GLU A 285 15.15 -4.68 -3.47
N ILE A 286 14.31 -4.64 -2.43
CA ILE A 286 14.62 -5.18 -1.11
C ILE A 286 14.71 -6.72 -1.21
N PRO A 287 15.73 -7.36 -0.61
CA PRO A 287 15.80 -8.82 -0.62
C PRO A 287 14.57 -9.44 0.03
N ILE A 288 13.98 -10.46 -0.60
CA ILE A 288 12.75 -11.10 -0.12
C ILE A 288 12.98 -12.12 0.99
N PHE A 289 14.23 -12.53 1.22
CA PHE A 289 14.59 -13.55 2.22
C PHE A 289 13.85 -14.87 2.00
N ASP A 290 13.11 -15.32 3.01
CA ASP A 290 12.25 -16.49 2.99
C ASP A 290 10.79 -16.18 2.62
N GLY A 291 10.51 -14.94 2.21
CA GLY A 291 9.16 -14.45 1.91
C GLY A 291 8.46 -13.78 3.08
N SER A 292 9.09 -13.72 4.26
CA SER A 292 8.52 -13.11 5.46
C SER A 292 9.41 -11.96 5.97
N ALA A 293 9.12 -11.42 7.16
CA ALA A 293 9.92 -10.36 7.78
C ALA A 293 10.84 -10.90 8.89
N ILE A 294 10.89 -12.21 9.15
CA ILE A 294 11.62 -12.76 10.30
C ILE A 294 13.13 -12.49 10.23
N GLU A 295 13.74 -12.67 9.06
CA GLU A 295 15.18 -12.40 8.87
C GLU A 295 15.50 -10.90 9.02
N ILE A 296 14.55 -10.02 8.67
CA ILE A 296 14.68 -8.57 8.88
C ILE A 296 14.67 -8.26 10.39
N CYS A 297 13.77 -8.89 11.14
CA CYS A 297 13.70 -8.76 12.61
C CYS A 297 15.00 -9.21 13.28
N GLU A 298 15.51 -10.39 12.89
CA GLU A 298 16.79 -10.92 13.39
C GLU A 298 17.94 -9.96 13.14
N LYS A 299 17.99 -9.32 11.96
CA LYS A 299 19.03 -8.34 11.63
C LYS A 299 18.90 -7.03 12.41
N ILE A 300 17.69 -6.61 12.74
CA ILE A 300 17.46 -5.47 13.64
C ILE A 300 17.88 -5.82 15.08
N ASP A 301 17.56 -7.03 15.56
CA ASP A 301 17.97 -7.50 16.88
C ASP A 301 19.50 -7.58 17.01
N GLU A 302 20.18 -8.14 16.00
CA GLU A 302 21.65 -8.21 15.94
C GLU A 302 22.31 -6.80 15.95
N ALA A 303 21.71 -5.85 15.22
CA ALA A 303 22.17 -4.47 15.18
C ALA A 303 21.88 -3.73 16.51
N GLY A 304 20.88 -4.18 17.25
CA GLY A 304 20.29 -3.49 18.39
C GLY A 304 19.56 -2.21 17.97
N THR A 305 18.86 -1.58 18.91
CA THR A 305 18.19 -0.29 18.70
C THR A 305 18.64 0.76 19.71
N VAL A 306 18.65 2.01 19.29
CA VAL A 306 19.02 3.17 20.12
C VAL A 306 17.88 4.18 20.09
N GLU A 307 17.35 4.50 21.27
CA GLU A 307 16.43 5.63 21.44
C GLU A 307 17.20 6.95 21.28
N GLN A 308 16.55 7.92 20.65
CA GLN A 308 17.08 9.24 20.39
C GLN A 308 16.45 10.26 21.35
N ALA A 309 17.06 11.43 21.48
CA ALA A 309 16.66 12.43 22.46
C ALA A 309 15.33 13.09 22.08
N ASP A 310 15.11 13.40 20.81
CA ASP A 310 13.85 13.95 20.32
C ASP A 310 12.74 12.89 20.21
N GLY A 311 11.51 13.36 20.25
CA GLY A 311 10.32 12.52 20.14
C GLY A 311 9.60 12.69 18.80
N ILE A 312 8.75 11.74 18.48
CA ILE A 312 7.82 11.78 17.35
C ILE A 312 6.38 11.69 17.87
N GLU A 313 5.52 12.52 17.31
CA GLU A 313 4.08 12.48 17.59
C GLU A 313 3.45 11.32 16.82
N PRO A 314 2.78 10.37 17.51
CA PRO A 314 2.02 9.34 16.83
C PRO A 314 0.83 9.95 16.09
N LEU A 315 0.44 9.34 14.98
CA LEU A 315 -0.84 9.63 14.34
C LEU A 315 -1.96 9.03 15.19
N VAL A 316 -2.66 9.86 15.95
CA VAL A 316 -3.81 9.44 16.76
C VAL A 316 -5.10 9.58 15.94
N ILE A 317 -5.80 8.46 15.76
CA ILE A 317 -7.08 8.44 15.05
C ILE A 317 -8.18 8.95 15.98
N THR A 318 -8.75 10.11 15.64
CA THR A 318 -9.77 10.79 16.46
C THR A 318 -11.19 10.61 15.95
N GLU A 319 -11.36 10.15 14.70
CA GLU A 319 -12.64 9.84 14.08
C GLU A 319 -12.52 8.63 13.15
N LYS A 320 -13.65 7.95 12.87
CA LYS A 320 -13.66 6.82 11.94
C LYS A 320 -13.45 7.31 10.50
N VAL A 321 -12.52 6.67 9.80
CA VAL A 321 -12.26 6.87 8.38
C VAL A 321 -12.50 5.53 7.68
N GLU A 322 -13.46 5.49 6.77
CA GLU A 322 -13.82 4.30 5.99
C GLU A 322 -13.62 4.60 4.50
N LEU A 323 -12.96 3.69 3.78
CA LEU A 323 -12.84 3.79 2.33
C LEU A 323 -14.15 3.37 1.66
N GLY A 324 -14.73 4.27 0.88
CA GLY A 324 -15.98 4.02 0.14
C GLY A 324 -15.77 3.32 -1.20
N ASN A 325 -16.84 2.72 -1.73
CA ASN A 325 -16.93 2.14 -3.08
C ASN A 325 -15.89 1.05 -3.42
N LEU A 326 -15.40 0.32 -2.42
CA LEU A 326 -14.53 -0.83 -2.67
C LEU A 326 -15.33 -1.96 -3.34
N SER A 327 -14.80 -2.52 -4.42
CA SER A 327 -15.42 -3.60 -5.18
C SER A 327 -15.21 -4.96 -4.49
N ASN A 328 -15.92 -5.99 -4.97
CA ASN A 328 -15.66 -7.39 -4.64
C ASN A 328 -15.76 -7.76 -3.15
N GLY A 329 -16.55 -7.03 -2.35
CA GLY A 329 -16.72 -7.32 -0.91
C GLY A 329 -15.57 -6.82 -0.03
N LYS A 330 -14.61 -6.08 -0.62
CA LYS A 330 -13.52 -5.43 0.10
C LYS A 330 -14.05 -4.40 1.10
N TYR A 331 -13.39 -4.29 2.24
CA TYR A 331 -13.69 -3.31 3.28
C TYR A 331 -12.40 -2.83 3.93
N LEU A 332 -12.27 -1.53 4.15
CA LEU A 332 -11.14 -0.98 4.89
C LEU A 332 -11.58 0.26 5.67
N ALA A 333 -11.37 0.23 6.98
CA ALA A 333 -11.62 1.37 7.84
C ALA A 333 -10.58 1.45 8.96
N VAL A 334 -10.35 2.66 9.46
CA VAL A 334 -9.66 2.89 10.73
C VAL A 334 -10.56 3.68 11.67
N GLU A 335 -10.49 3.38 12.97
CA GLU A 335 -11.31 4.02 13.99
C GLU A 335 -10.50 4.31 15.27
N PRO A 336 -10.99 5.24 16.12
CA PRO A 336 -10.33 5.57 17.38
C PRO A 336 -10.20 4.35 18.30
N TRP A 337 -8.98 4.14 18.80
CA TRP A 337 -8.65 3.02 19.69
C TRP A 337 -7.46 3.38 20.58
N ASP A 338 -7.44 2.88 21.81
CA ASP A 338 -6.34 3.11 22.76
C ASP A 338 -5.22 2.08 22.56
N GLY A 339 -4.52 2.21 21.44
CA GLY A 339 -3.44 1.32 21.02
C GLY A 339 -3.40 1.14 19.51
N PHE A 340 -2.61 0.19 19.04
CA PHE A 340 -2.57 -0.21 17.64
C PHE A 340 -3.17 -1.62 17.50
N GLU A 341 -4.23 -1.77 16.69
CA GLU A 341 -4.90 -3.06 16.49
C GLU A 341 -5.27 -3.22 15.01
N ILE A 342 -5.16 -4.45 14.48
CA ILE A 342 -5.62 -4.82 13.14
C ILE A 342 -6.52 -6.04 13.25
N ASP A 343 -7.76 -5.92 12.78
CA ASP A 343 -8.68 -7.04 12.54
C ASP A 343 -8.79 -7.27 11.04
N TYR A 344 -8.25 -8.39 10.55
CA TYR A 344 -8.21 -8.70 9.13
C TYR A 344 -9.01 -9.96 8.81
N LEU A 345 -9.95 -9.86 7.87
CA LEU A 345 -10.69 -10.98 7.28
C LEU A 345 -10.25 -11.23 5.83
N LEU A 346 -9.66 -12.40 5.58
CA LEU A 346 -9.34 -12.88 4.24
C LEU A 346 -10.37 -13.93 3.82
N GLU A 347 -11.10 -13.69 2.74
CA GLU A 347 -12.03 -14.65 2.15
C GLU A 347 -11.61 -14.94 0.72
N GLN A 348 -11.12 -16.14 0.46
CA GLN A 348 -10.69 -16.58 -0.85
C GLN A 348 -11.23 -17.98 -1.13
N GLN A 349 -11.21 -18.38 -2.40
CA GLN A 349 -11.49 -19.77 -2.76
C GLN A 349 -10.44 -20.70 -2.12
N LYS A 350 -10.78 -21.98 -2.00
CA LYS A 350 -9.77 -22.99 -1.63
C LYS A 350 -8.64 -22.96 -2.67
N PRO A 351 -7.38 -23.15 -2.25
CA PRO A 351 -6.97 -23.69 -0.95
C PRO A 351 -6.81 -22.68 0.22
N ILE A 352 -6.91 -21.37 -0.02
CA ILE A 352 -6.76 -20.36 1.05
C ILE A 352 -7.96 -20.38 2.00
N GLY A 353 -9.18 -20.37 1.44
CA GLY A 353 -10.42 -20.36 2.23
C GLY A 353 -10.67 -19.05 2.96
N THR A 354 -11.50 -19.12 4.00
CA THR A 354 -11.81 -17.99 4.89
C THR A 354 -10.94 -18.04 6.13
N GLN A 355 -10.20 -16.97 6.40
CA GLN A 355 -9.31 -16.83 7.53
C GLN A 355 -9.49 -15.45 8.16
N GLN A 356 -9.44 -15.36 9.49
CA GLN A 356 -9.50 -14.09 10.20
C GLN A 356 -8.40 -14.03 11.25
N TYR A 357 -7.74 -12.89 11.38
CA TYR A 357 -6.70 -12.68 12.39
C TYR A 357 -6.85 -11.32 13.07
N LEU A 358 -6.78 -11.32 14.40
CA LEU A 358 -6.79 -10.11 15.23
C LEU A 358 -5.39 -9.90 15.83
N PHE A 359 -4.68 -8.90 15.33
CA PHE A 359 -3.37 -8.49 15.81
C PHE A 359 -3.48 -7.31 16.79
N ARG A 360 -2.88 -7.44 17.97
CA ARG A 360 -2.99 -6.45 19.08
C ARG A 360 -1.79 -5.50 19.22
N GLY A 361 -0.98 -5.35 18.18
CA GLY A 361 -0.01 -4.26 18.09
C GLY A 361 1.24 -4.34 18.96
N SER A 362 1.56 -5.48 19.58
CA SER A 362 2.79 -5.62 20.37
C SER A 362 3.96 -6.15 19.54
N LEU A 363 5.19 -5.67 19.81
CA LEU A 363 6.40 -6.18 19.15
C LEU A 363 6.59 -7.68 19.38
N LYS A 364 6.29 -8.16 20.60
CA LYS A 364 6.41 -9.57 20.95
C LYS A 364 5.50 -10.43 20.06
N ASP A 365 4.23 -10.06 19.96
CA ASP A 365 3.26 -10.80 19.14
C ASP A 365 3.63 -10.66 17.66
N TYR A 366 4.14 -9.50 17.23
CA TYR A 366 4.60 -9.35 15.85
C TYR A 366 5.71 -10.36 15.50
N VAL A 367 6.76 -10.45 16.31
CA VAL A 367 7.90 -11.34 16.06
C VAL A 367 7.48 -12.81 16.09
N SER A 368 6.58 -13.22 16.98
CA SER A 368 6.15 -14.62 17.07
C SER A 368 5.08 -15.02 16.05
N ASP A 369 4.16 -14.10 15.74
CA ASP A 369 2.87 -14.45 15.13
C ASP A 369 2.67 -13.86 13.73
N ILE A 370 3.39 -12.79 13.39
CA ILE A 370 3.23 -12.07 12.12
C ILE A 370 4.50 -12.13 11.27
N ALA A 371 5.64 -11.73 11.83
CA ALA A 371 6.93 -11.68 11.13
C ALA A 371 7.31 -12.98 10.40
N PRO A 372 6.99 -14.19 10.92
CA PRO A 372 7.28 -15.44 10.20
C PRO A 372 6.32 -15.80 9.08
N ALA A 373 5.22 -15.06 8.88
CA ALA A 373 4.22 -15.39 7.86
C ALA A 373 4.70 -15.01 6.46
N ARG A 374 4.85 -16.02 5.58
CA ARG A 374 5.44 -15.83 4.25
C ARG A 374 4.42 -15.38 3.21
N THR A 375 4.93 -14.65 2.22
CA THR A 375 4.19 -14.28 1.01
C THR A 375 3.79 -15.51 0.21
N PHE A 376 2.73 -15.38 -0.58
CA PHE A 376 2.05 -16.48 -1.24
C PHE A 376 1.37 -16.04 -2.54
N GLY A 377 1.12 -17.01 -3.42
CA GLY A 377 0.50 -16.77 -4.72
C GLY A 377 0.28 -18.07 -5.49
N PHE A 378 -0.52 -18.01 -6.55
CA PHE A 378 -0.88 -19.20 -7.31
C PHE A 378 0.14 -19.52 -8.41
N LEU A 379 0.35 -20.81 -8.66
CA LEU A 379 1.22 -21.32 -9.70
C LEU A 379 0.82 -20.81 -11.09
N LYS A 380 -0.48 -20.72 -11.37
CA LYS A 380 -1.02 -20.20 -12.65
C LYS A 380 -0.61 -18.73 -12.87
N ASP A 381 -0.62 -17.93 -11.81
CA ASP A 381 -0.21 -16.53 -11.86
C ASP A 381 1.31 -16.45 -12.05
N PHE A 382 2.07 -17.41 -11.51
CA PHE A 382 3.52 -17.47 -11.69
C PHE A 382 3.96 -17.77 -13.12
N GLU A 383 3.31 -18.72 -13.81
CA GLU A 383 3.60 -18.98 -15.23
C GLU A 383 3.35 -17.75 -16.09
N GLN A 384 2.34 -16.96 -15.71
CA GLN A 384 1.99 -15.70 -16.34
C GLN A 384 3.03 -14.61 -16.02
N LEU A 385 3.36 -14.41 -14.74
CA LEU A 385 4.37 -13.44 -14.28
C LEU A 385 5.75 -13.75 -14.87
N ALA A 386 6.15 -15.02 -14.94
CA ALA A 386 7.44 -15.44 -15.51
C ALA A 386 7.54 -15.13 -17.01
N LYS A 387 6.44 -15.28 -17.77
CA LYS A 387 6.38 -14.85 -19.19
C LYS A 387 6.54 -13.33 -19.35
N MET A 388 6.28 -12.56 -18.29
CA MET A 388 6.41 -11.10 -18.23
C MET A 388 7.70 -10.65 -17.53
N GLY A 389 8.60 -11.58 -17.19
CA GLY A 389 9.87 -11.30 -16.53
C GLY A 389 9.76 -10.93 -15.04
N LEU A 390 8.60 -11.10 -14.40
CA LEU A 390 8.42 -10.94 -12.95
C LEU A 390 8.36 -12.28 -12.22
N GLY A 391 8.51 -12.22 -10.89
CA GLY A 391 8.50 -13.40 -10.02
C GLY A 391 9.68 -14.34 -10.27
N THR A 392 10.66 -13.93 -11.07
CA THR A 392 11.81 -14.78 -11.45
C THR A 392 12.70 -15.12 -10.25
N GLY A 393 12.59 -14.36 -9.16
CA GLY A 393 13.23 -14.63 -7.88
C GLY A 393 12.44 -15.53 -6.94
N GLY A 394 11.20 -15.86 -7.28
CA GLY A 394 10.42 -16.88 -6.59
C GLY A 394 11.15 -18.22 -6.66
N ARG A 395 11.69 -18.64 -5.53
CA ARG A 395 12.30 -19.95 -5.34
C ARG A 395 11.41 -20.76 -4.42
N ILE A 396 11.53 -22.08 -4.51
CA ILE A 396 10.79 -23.04 -3.66
C ILE A 396 10.88 -22.71 -2.16
N ASN A 397 11.95 -22.03 -1.72
CA ASN A 397 12.22 -21.73 -0.32
C ASN A 397 11.83 -20.32 0.17
N ASN A 398 11.39 -19.41 -0.69
CA ASN A 398 11.11 -18.01 -0.30
C ASN A 398 9.68 -17.52 -0.55
N PHE A 399 8.77 -18.44 -0.89
CA PHE A 399 7.40 -18.10 -1.28
C PHE A 399 6.49 -19.32 -1.10
N ILE A 400 5.21 -19.14 -0.77
CA ILE A 400 4.23 -20.23 -0.72
C ILE A 400 3.51 -20.31 -2.07
N ILE A 401 3.71 -21.42 -2.79
CA ILE A 401 3.11 -21.68 -4.10
C ILE A 401 1.82 -22.48 -3.91
N LEU A 402 0.72 -21.92 -4.39
CA LEU A 402 -0.61 -22.51 -4.34
C LEU A 402 -1.01 -23.08 -5.70
N SER A 403 -1.64 -24.25 -5.68
CA SER A 403 -2.38 -24.82 -6.80
C SER A 403 -3.86 -24.91 -6.45
N GLU A 404 -4.69 -25.36 -7.40
CA GLU A 404 -6.10 -25.68 -7.12
C GLU A 404 -6.24 -26.78 -6.05
N ASP A 405 -5.26 -27.69 -5.96
CA ASP A 405 -5.27 -28.83 -5.03
C ASP A 405 -4.69 -28.53 -3.64
N GLY A 406 -4.03 -27.38 -3.45
CA GLY A 406 -3.37 -27.04 -2.19
C GLY A 406 -2.01 -26.37 -2.32
N VAL A 407 -1.32 -26.28 -1.18
CA VAL A 407 0.06 -25.81 -1.08
C VAL A 407 1.02 -26.85 -1.68
N LEU A 408 1.88 -26.44 -2.60
CA LEU A 408 2.74 -27.35 -3.35
C LEU A 408 4.13 -27.57 -2.75
N ASN A 409 4.77 -26.48 -2.32
CA ASN A 409 6.22 -26.45 -2.14
C ASN A 409 6.67 -26.50 -0.67
N THR A 410 5.75 -26.31 0.27
CA THR A 410 6.09 -26.17 1.69
C THR A 410 4.92 -26.55 2.60
N LYS A 411 5.20 -26.72 3.90
CA LYS A 411 4.15 -26.74 4.93
C LYS A 411 3.93 -25.32 5.42
N LEU A 412 2.69 -24.99 5.77
CA LEU A 412 2.41 -23.72 6.40
C LEU A 412 3.04 -23.68 7.80
N ARG A 413 3.58 -22.51 8.18
CA ARG A 413 4.07 -22.21 9.52
C ARG A 413 2.92 -22.02 10.51
N PHE A 414 1.80 -21.52 9.99
CA PHE A 414 0.53 -21.33 10.71
C PHE A 414 -0.63 -21.83 9.86
N GLU A 415 -1.69 -22.35 10.47
CA GLU A 415 -2.90 -22.74 9.72
C GLU A 415 -3.52 -21.55 8.96
N ASP A 416 -3.37 -20.35 9.53
CA ASP A 416 -3.84 -19.04 9.07
C ASP A 416 -2.69 -18.16 8.53
N GLU A 417 -1.63 -18.76 7.95
CA GLU A 417 -0.43 -18.03 7.48
C GLU A 417 -0.76 -16.96 6.43
N PHE A 418 -1.76 -17.17 5.56
CA PHE A 418 -2.11 -16.23 4.50
C PHE A 418 -2.68 -14.90 5.03
N VAL A 419 -3.61 -14.97 6.00
CA VAL A 419 -4.16 -13.76 6.62
C VAL A 419 -3.13 -13.04 7.49
N ARG A 420 -2.25 -13.78 8.20
CA ARG A 420 -1.15 -13.17 8.96
C ARG A 420 -0.19 -12.41 8.07
N HIS A 421 0.10 -12.93 6.87
CA HIS A 421 0.90 -12.23 5.90
C HIS A 421 0.21 -10.94 5.39
N LYS A 422 -1.11 -10.97 5.18
CA LYS A 422 -1.85 -9.74 4.83
C LYS A 422 -1.86 -8.69 5.96
N VAL A 423 -1.82 -9.12 7.21
CA VAL A 423 -1.57 -8.23 8.35
C VAL A 423 -0.14 -7.66 8.30
N LEU A 424 0.87 -8.47 7.99
CA LEU A 424 2.26 -8.02 7.81
C LEU A 424 2.36 -6.93 6.74
N ASP A 425 1.76 -7.15 5.56
CA ASP A 425 1.69 -6.19 4.45
C ASP A 425 1.08 -4.86 4.91
N LEU A 426 -0.10 -4.92 5.55
CA LEU A 426 -0.83 -3.75 6.02
C LEU A 426 -0.04 -2.95 7.05
N ILE A 427 0.68 -3.60 7.98
CA ILE A 427 1.57 -2.91 8.95
C ILE A 427 2.69 -2.14 8.24
N GLY A 428 3.22 -2.68 7.14
CA GLY A 428 4.26 -2.04 6.35
C GLY A 428 3.75 -0.84 5.56
N ASP A 429 2.64 -1.02 4.85
CA ASP A 429 2.04 0.03 4.01
C ASP A 429 1.65 1.26 4.83
N ILE A 430 1.01 1.07 5.98
CA ILE A 430 0.62 2.21 6.84
C ILE A 430 1.82 2.99 7.37
N TYR A 431 2.99 2.36 7.46
CA TYR A 431 4.21 3.02 7.91
C TYR A 431 4.83 3.96 6.87
N LEU A 432 4.23 4.06 5.68
CA LEU A 432 4.52 5.13 4.71
C LEU A 432 4.05 6.52 5.18
N LEU A 433 3.42 6.63 6.36
CA LEU A 433 3.22 7.89 7.09
C LEU A 433 4.44 8.26 7.96
N ASN A 434 5.41 7.35 8.09
CA ASN A 434 6.68 7.50 8.78
C ASN A 434 6.54 7.90 10.27
N ARG A 435 5.43 7.46 10.90
CA ARG A 435 5.13 7.69 12.32
C ARG A 435 4.28 6.56 12.89
N PRO A 436 4.36 6.29 14.20
CA PRO A 436 3.50 5.30 14.84
C PRO A 436 2.02 5.69 14.71
N ILE A 437 1.13 4.72 14.65
CA ILE A 437 -0.32 4.93 14.57
C ILE A 437 -0.98 4.45 15.87
N ILE A 438 -1.93 5.24 16.38
CA ILE A 438 -2.81 4.86 17.49
C ILE A 438 -4.24 4.86 16.96
N GLY A 439 -4.78 3.66 16.78
CA GLY A 439 -6.08 3.39 16.17
C GLY A 439 -6.26 1.90 15.87
N LYS A 440 -7.49 1.52 15.55
CA LYS A 440 -7.86 0.17 15.12
C LYS A 440 -8.15 0.17 13.63
N ILE A 441 -7.52 -0.72 12.88
CA ILE A 441 -7.81 -0.94 11.46
C ILE A 441 -8.64 -2.21 11.32
N THR A 442 -9.75 -2.13 10.58
CA THR A 442 -10.56 -3.28 10.19
C THR A 442 -10.47 -3.44 8.67
N ALA A 443 -9.98 -4.59 8.22
CA ALA A 443 -9.71 -4.89 6.82
C ALA A 443 -10.41 -6.18 6.37
N ARG A 444 -10.95 -6.20 5.16
CA ARG A 444 -11.51 -7.39 4.50
C ARG A 444 -11.03 -7.45 3.07
N GLN A 445 -10.32 -8.51 2.71
CA GLN A 445 -9.84 -8.79 1.34
C GLN A 445 -9.01 -7.67 0.69
N THR A 446 -8.35 -6.81 1.47
CA THR A 446 -7.58 -5.66 0.96
C THR A 446 -6.16 -6.03 0.54
N GLY A 447 -5.61 -5.35 -0.45
CA GLY A 447 -4.19 -5.39 -0.82
C GLY A 447 -3.52 -4.03 -0.69
N HIS A 448 -2.33 -3.90 -1.27
CA HIS A 448 -1.55 -2.67 -1.22
C HIS A 448 -2.33 -1.48 -1.81
N VAL A 449 -3.13 -1.66 -2.87
CA VAL A 449 -3.98 -0.61 -3.44
C VAL A 449 -4.86 0.06 -2.38
N GLU A 450 -5.65 -0.73 -1.67
CA GLU A 450 -6.57 -0.22 -0.68
C GLU A 450 -5.81 0.33 0.54
N ASN A 451 -4.73 -0.34 0.95
CA ASN A 451 -3.90 0.12 2.05
C ASN A 451 -3.31 1.51 1.75
N ILE A 452 -2.76 1.72 0.56
CA ILE A 452 -2.20 3.00 0.12
C ILE A 452 -3.29 4.06 -0.05
N ALA A 453 -4.49 3.69 -0.51
CA ALA A 453 -5.64 4.60 -0.54
C ALA A 453 -6.03 5.07 0.86
N LEU A 454 -6.03 4.17 1.85
CA LEU A 454 -6.24 4.53 3.26
C LEU A 454 -5.15 5.48 3.73
N VAL A 455 -3.88 5.17 3.49
CA VAL A 455 -2.75 6.01 3.89
C VAL A 455 -2.84 7.43 3.33
N LYS A 456 -3.22 7.58 2.05
CA LYS A 456 -3.46 8.89 1.43
C LYS A 456 -4.58 9.66 2.14
N GLU A 457 -5.68 8.98 2.49
CA GLU A 457 -6.80 9.60 3.20
C GLU A 457 -6.43 9.99 4.63
N LEU A 458 -5.67 9.16 5.34
CA LEU A 458 -5.19 9.47 6.68
C LEU A 458 -4.26 10.68 6.70
N LYS A 459 -3.32 10.73 5.74
CA LYS A 459 -2.50 11.92 5.55
C LYS A 459 -3.40 13.14 5.38
N LYS A 460 -4.28 13.15 4.38
CA LYS A 460 -5.15 14.31 4.08
C LYS A 460 -5.99 14.79 5.27
N ARG A 461 -6.45 13.88 6.14
CA ARG A 461 -7.32 14.24 7.27
C ARG A 461 -6.58 14.68 8.52
N PHE A 462 -5.40 14.13 8.76
CA PHE A 462 -4.72 14.27 10.06
C PHE A 462 -3.34 14.91 9.99
N LEU A 463 -2.76 15.08 8.79
CA LEU A 463 -1.44 15.67 8.52
C LEU A 463 -1.53 16.75 7.44
#